data_AF-A0A956PEI4-F1
#
_entry.id   AF-A0A956PEI4-F1
#
_cell.length_a   1.000
_cell.length_b   1.000
_cell.length_c   1.000
_cell.angle_alpha   90.00
_cell.angle_beta   90.00
_cell.angle_gamma   90.00
#
_symmetry.space_group_name_H-M   'P 1'
#
loop_
_entity.id
_entity.type
_entity.pdbx_description
1 polymer ?
#
loop_
_entity_poly.entity_id
_entity_poly.type
_entity_poly.pdbx_seq_one_letter_code
_entity_poly.pdbx_strand_id
1 'polypeptide(L)'
;MGGQPIARSASQVTTLAEWAAALRWEDLPPDVIEEAKSQIFSVLGALYAGIEDPAASKVGRAVVKRGEPGRATIFPGAVATSATAAVYAHAARTMALDFDDYLFCGHTGHSAVLVPMAIAEAEGRDGRAWILAQILANEIEGRLGAAALVGPL
;
A
#
# COMPACT_ATOMS: atom_id res chain seq x y z
N MET A 1 39.90 -11.96 -30.43
CA MET A 1 39.51 -10.87 -29.51
C MET A 1 38.34 -11.37 -28.66
N GLY A 2 38.64 -12.03 -27.53
CA GLY A 2 37.62 -12.47 -26.58
C GLY A 2 37.36 -11.34 -25.60
N GLY A 3 36.25 -10.60 -25.78
CA GLY A 3 35.80 -9.64 -24.78
C GLY A 3 35.44 -10.39 -23.51
N GLN A 4 36.06 -10.02 -22.38
CA GLN A 4 35.61 -10.51 -21.08
C GLN A 4 34.14 -10.11 -20.89
N PRO A 5 33.26 -11.02 -20.40
CA PRO A 5 31.89 -10.66 -20.10
C PRO A 5 31.91 -9.55 -19.05
N ILE A 6 31.24 -8.44 -19.36
CA ILE A 6 31.02 -7.35 -18.40
C ILE A 6 30.24 -7.97 -17.24
N ALA A 7 30.85 -8.05 -16.06
CA ALA A 7 30.16 -8.49 -14.85
C ALA A 7 28.97 -7.55 -14.64
N ARG A 8 27.74 -8.07 -14.79
CA ARG A 8 26.54 -7.30 -14.44
C ARG A 8 26.54 -7.17 -12.92
N SER A 9 26.85 -5.98 -12.42
CA SER A 9 26.52 -5.65 -11.03
C SER A 9 25.01 -5.80 -10.84
N ALA A 10 24.58 -6.23 -9.65
CA ALA A 10 23.16 -6.30 -9.33
C ALA A 10 22.51 -4.92 -9.57
N SER A 11 21.39 -4.90 -10.29
CA SER A 11 20.65 -3.65 -10.50
C SER A 11 20.01 -3.21 -9.18
N GLN A 12 19.71 -1.91 -9.03
CA GLN A 12 19.00 -1.42 -7.84
C GLN A 12 17.65 -2.12 -7.66
N VAL A 13 16.98 -2.47 -8.76
CA VAL A 13 15.74 -3.27 -8.74
C VAL A 13 16.00 -4.67 -8.17
N THR A 14 17.11 -5.31 -8.55
CA THR A 14 17.51 -6.62 -8.02
C THR A 14 17.78 -6.55 -6.53
N THR A 15 18.56 -5.56 -6.08
CA THR A 15 18.86 -5.35 -4.66
C THR A 15 17.60 -5.14 -3.82
N LEU A 16 16.69 -4.28 -4.28
CA LEU A 16 15.42 -4.02 -3.59
C LEU A 16 14.52 -5.26 -3.56
N ALA A 17 14.44 -6.01 -4.66
CA ALA A 17 13.63 -7.22 -4.73
C ALA A 17 14.17 -8.32 -3.80
N GLU A 18 15.49 -8.52 -3.75
CA GLU A 18 16.13 -9.48 -2.86
C GLU A 18 15.92 -9.10 -1.38
N TRP A 19 16.08 -7.82 -1.05
CA TRP A 19 15.80 -7.32 0.30
C TRP A 19 14.33 -7.52 0.70
N ALA A 20 13.38 -7.12 -0.17
CA ALA A 20 11.95 -7.25 0.11
C ALA A 20 11.52 -8.71 0.27
N ALA A 21 12.13 -9.63 -0.49
CA ALA A 21 11.87 -11.07 -0.38
C ALA A 21 12.47 -11.70 0.88
N ALA A 22 13.54 -11.13 1.43
CA ALA A 22 14.26 -11.66 2.58
C ALA A 22 13.76 -11.11 3.92
N LEU A 23 13.11 -9.94 3.94
CA LEU A 23 12.67 -9.27 5.17
C LEU A 23 11.60 -10.09 5.91
N ARG A 24 11.79 -10.27 7.21
CA ARG A 24 10.86 -10.97 8.09
C ARG A 24 10.30 -10.06 9.16
N TRP A 25 9.18 -10.48 9.75
CA TRP A 25 8.56 -9.79 10.88
C TRP A 25 9.54 -9.55 12.04
N GLU A 26 10.42 -10.52 12.31
CA GLU A 26 11.38 -10.43 13.43
C GLU A 26 12.51 -9.42 13.18
N ASP A 27 12.73 -9.01 11.93
CA ASP A 27 13.76 -8.04 11.56
C ASP A 27 13.25 -6.60 11.73
N LEU A 28 11.94 -6.40 11.95
CA LEU A 28 11.31 -5.10 12.04
C LEU A 28 11.63 -4.42 13.38
N PRO A 29 12.19 -3.19 13.38
CA PRO A 29 12.34 -2.41 14.59
C PRO A 29 10.98 -2.16 15.26
N PRO A 30 10.88 -2.27 16.61
CA PRO A 30 9.59 -2.09 17.31
C PRO A 30 8.93 -0.74 17.07
N ASP A 31 9.72 0.34 16.98
CA ASP A 31 9.26 1.69 16.69
C ASP A 31 8.68 1.83 15.27
N VAL A 32 9.27 1.17 14.28
CA VAL A 32 8.72 1.11 12.90
C VAL A 32 7.36 0.42 12.87
N ILE A 33 7.17 -0.64 13.67
CA ILE A 33 5.86 -1.33 13.79
C ILE A 33 4.81 -0.39 14.39
N GLU A 34 5.17 0.39 15.42
CA GLU A 34 4.24 1.34 16.03
C GLU A 34 3.88 2.48 15.07
N GLU A 35 4.84 2.99 14.29
CA GLU A 35 4.55 4.01 13.28
C GLU A 35 3.64 3.47 12.17
N ALA A 36 3.87 2.23 11.72
CA ALA A 36 2.99 1.58 10.74
C ALA A 36 1.54 1.46 11.27
N LYS A 37 1.35 1.15 12.55
CA LYS A 37 0.01 1.14 13.17
C LYS A 37 -0.62 2.52 13.23
N SER A 38 0.16 3.56 13.55
CA SER A 38 -0.30 4.95 13.54
C SER A 38 -0.77 5.36 12.13
N GLN A 39 -0.02 4.99 11.10
CA GLN A 39 -0.41 5.23 9.71
C GLN A 39 -1.69 4.48 9.33
N ILE A 40 -1.84 3.20 9.73
CA ILE A 40 -3.10 2.45 9.54
C ILE A 40 -4.26 3.21 10.16
N PHE A 41 -4.12 3.68 11.40
CA PHE A 41 -5.16 4.42 12.09
C PHE A 41 -5.52 5.72 11.36
N SER A 42 -4.52 6.47 10.88
CA SER A 42 -4.71 7.68 10.08
C SER A 42 -5.49 7.40 8.79
N VAL A 43 -5.06 6.40 8.02
CA VAL A 43 -5.70 6.04 6.74
C VAL A 43 -7.14 5.55 6.94
N LEU A 44 -7.38 4.71 7.96
CA LEU A 44 -8.75 4.27 8.27
C LEU A 44 -9.63 5.42 8.78
N GLY A 45 -9.07 6.38 9.50
CA GLY A 45 -9.74 7.60 9.91
C GLY A 45 -10.17 8.46 8.71
N ALA A 46 -9.26 8.71 7.77
CA ALA A 46 -9.54 9.43 6.53
C ALA A 46 -10.60 8.70 5.68
N LEU A 47 -10.45 7.38 5.54
CA LEU A 47 -11.41 6.52 4.85
C LEU A 47 -12.81 6.66 5.46
N TYR A 48 -12.91 6.59 6.80
CA TYR A 48 -14.18 6.74 7.50
C TYR A 48 -14.79 8.13 7.30
N ALA A 49 -13.99 9.19 7.41
CA ALA A 49 -14.45 10.55 7.21
C ALA A 49 -15.02 10.77 5.79
N GLY A 50 -14.45 10.11 4.77
CA GLY A 50 -14.89 10.21 3.38
C GLY A 50 -16.06 9.30 2.96
N ILE A 51 -16.68 8.53 3.86
CA ILE A 51 -17.74 7.58 3.51
C ILE A 51 -18.95 8.26 2.87
N GLU A 52 -19.34 9.41 3.40
CA GLU A 52 -20.53 10.15 2.97
C GLU A 52 -20.26 11.07 1.78
N ASP A 53 -19.01 11.15 1.30
CA ASP A 53 -18.68 11.99 0.16
C ASP A 53 -19.42 11.50 -1.12
N PRO A 54 -20.17 12.39 -1.80
CA PRO A 54 -20.94 12.00 -2.98
C PRO A 54 -20.09 11.55 -4.16
N ALA A 55 -18.88 12.06 -4.33
CA ALA A 55 -17.98 11.70 -5.43
C ALA A 55 -17.32 10.34 -5.17
N ALA A 56 -16.75 10.14 -3.98
CA ALA A 56 -16.21 8.87 -3.52
C ALA A 56 -17.26 7.75 -3.61
N SER A 57 -18.51 8.03 -3.19
CA SER A 57 -19.63 7.10 -3.30
C SER A 57 -19.95 6.72 -4.75
N LYS A 58 -19.86 7.65 -5.71
CA LYS A 58 -20.07 7.36 -7.13
C LYS A 58 -18.96 6.47 -7.67
N VAL A 59 -17.70 6.76 -7.33
CA VAL A 59 -16.53 5.95 -7.71
C VAL A 59 -16.67 4.54 -7.14
N GLY A 60 -16.93 4.40 -5.84
CA GLY A 60 -17.10 3.11 -5.19
C GLY A 60 -18.18 2.26 -5.85
N ARG A 61 -19.37 2.83 -6.13
CA ARG A 61 -20.43 2.10 -6.87
C ARG A 61 -20.01 1.69 -8.28
N ALA A 62 -19.31 2.57 -9.01
CA ALA A 62 -18.90 2.28 -10.38
C ALA A 62 -17.85 1.16 -10.43
N VAL A 63 -16.89 1.18 -9.50
CA VAL A 63 -15.83 0.18 -9.39
C VAL A 63 -16.41 -1.16 -8.95
N VAL A 64 -17.26 -1.19 -7.92
CA VAL A 64 -17.91 -2.44 -7.46
C VAL A 64 -18.75 -3.07 -8.55
N LYS A 65 -19.48 -2.26 -9.33
CA LYS A 65 -20.29 -2.77 -10.45
C LYS A 65 -19.46 -3.45 -11.54
N ARG A 66 -18.20 -3.03 -11.73
CA ARG A 66 -17.26 -3.58 -12.72
C ARG A 66 -16.29 -4.59 -12.12
N GLY A 67 -16.24 -4.67 -10.80
CA GLY A 67 -15.36 -5.57 -10.05
C GLY A 67 -15.79 -7.01 -10.19
N GLU A 68 -14.82 -7.90 -10.07
CA GLU A 68 -15.06 -9.34 -10.00
C GLU A 68 -15.46 -9.74 -8.57
N PRO A 69 -16.12 -10.89 -8.40
CA PRO A 69 -16.30 -11.48 -7.08
C PRO A 69 -14.95 -11.70 -6.39
N GLY A 70 -14.90 -11.54 -5.07
CA GLY A 70 -13.69 -11.74 -4.30
C GLY A 70 -13.96 -11.74 -2.81
N ARG A 71 -12.87 -11.71 -2.03
CA ARG A 71 -12.89 -11.84 -0.57
C ARG A 71 -12.52 -10.56 0.16
N ALA A 72 -12.23 -9.46 -0.56
CA ALA A 72 -11.90 -8.18 0.05
C ALA A 72 -13.16 -7.36 0.30
N THR A 73 -13.33 -6.83 1.50
CA THR A 73 -14.54 -6.15 1.95
C THR A 73 -14.44 -4.64 1.82
N ILE A 74 -15.51 -4.01 1.33
CA ILE A 74 -15.60 -2.56 1.30
C ILE A 74 -16.22 -2.03 2.60
N PHE A 75 -15.36 -1.50 3.46
CA PHE A 75 -15.76 -0.74 4.65
C PHE A 75 -16.35 0.66 4.33
N PRO A 76 -17.44 1.08 5.01
CA PRO A 76 -18.28 0.31 5.91
C PRO A 76 -19.25 -0.55 5.10
N GLY A 77 -19.44 -1.79 5.52
CA GLY A 77 -20.35 -2.73 4.85
C GLY A 77 -19.84 -4.16 4.89
N ALA A 78 -20.60 -5.04 4.25
CA ALA A 78 -20.30 -6.46 4.09
C ALA A 78 -20.24 -6.88 2.61
N VAL A 79 -20.05 -5.90 1.71
CA VAL A 79 -19.89 -6.18 0.27
C VAL A 79 -18.46 -6.64 0.03
N ALA A 80 -18.31 -7.91 -0.31
CA ALA A 80 -17.05 -8.48 -0.73
C ALA A 80 -16.91 -8.40 -2.27
N THR A 81 -15.73 -8.03 -2.74
CA THR A 81 -15.37 -7.92 -4.16
C THR A 81 -13.88 -8.26 -4.34
N SER A 82 -13.36 -8.11 -5.56
CA SER A 82 -11.93 -8.28 -5.82
C SER A 82 -11.10 -7.27 -5.03
N ALA A 83 -9.88 -7.66 -4.64
CA ALA A 83 -8.98 -6.76 -3.89
C ALA A 83 -8.77 -5.43 -4.62
N THR A 84 -8.60 -5.47 -5.95
CA THR A 84 -8.49 -4.27 -6.78
C THR A 84 -9.71 -3.36 -6.65
N ALA A 85 -10.93 -3.90 -6.72
CA ALA A 85 -12.15 -3.10 -6.61
C ALA A 85 -12.32 -2.50 -5.19
N ALA A 86 -11.96 -3.27 -4.15
CA ALA A 86 -11.99 -2.80 -2.77
C ALA A 86 -10.99 -1.64 -2.56
N VAL A 87 -9.73 -1.80 -2.99
CA VAL A 87 -8.69 -0.75 -2.90
C VAL A 87 -9.16 0.53 -3.58
N TYR A 88 -9.67 0.46 -4.81
CA TYR A 88 -10.14 1.66 -5.50
C TYR A 88 -11.29 2.37 -4.77
N ALA A 89 -12.24 1.60 -4.22
CA ALA A 89 -13.35 2.17 -3.46
C ALA A 89 -12.87 2.81 -2.14
N HIS A 90 -11.89 2.21 -1.47
CA HIS A 90 -11.27 2.77 -0.27
C HIS A 90 -10.43 4.00 -0.56
N ALA A 91 -9.58 3.97 -1.58
CA ALA A 91 -8.75 5.09 -2.01
C ALA A 91 -9.60 6.31 -2.39
N ALA A 92 -10.73 6.10 -3.07
CA ALA A 92 -11.65 7.20 -3.38
C ALA A 92 -12.21 7.87 -2.13
N ARG A 93 -12.40 7.13 -1.03
CA ARG A 93 -12.90 7.66 0.25
C ARG A 93 -11.80 8.35 1.04
N THR A 94 -10.60 7.77 1.12
CA THR A 94 -9.47 8.36 1.84
C THR A 94 -9.08 9.73 1.28
N MET A 95 -9.09 9.86 -0.06
CA MET A 95 -8.76 11.11 -0.75
C MET A 95 -9.89 12.15 -0.76
N ALA A 96 -11.10 11.79 -0.32
CA ALA A 96 -12.28 12.63 -0.52
C ALA A 96 -12.18 13.98 0.20
N LEU A 97 -11.49 14.02 1.34
CA LEU A 97 -11.39 15.17 2.22
C LEU A 97 -9.96 15.69 2.41
N ASP A 98 -8.97 15.10 1.72
CA ASP A 98 -7.54 15.45 1.87
C ASP A 98 -7.05 15.30 3.33
N PHE A 99 -7.57 14.28 4.02
CA PHE A 99 -7.25 13.93 5.42
C PHE A 99 -6.30 12.73 5.51
N ASP A 100 -5.84 12.24 4.38
CA ASP A 100 -4.87 11.17 4.29
C ASP A 100 -3.48 11.60 4.76
N ASP A 101 -2.64 10.61 5.01
CA ASP A 101 -1.30 10.79 5.52
C ASP A 101 -0.34 11.36 4.47
N TYR A 102 0.72 12.00 4.95
CA TYR A 102 1.81 12.50 4.12
C TYR A 102 3.14 12.02 4.69
N LEU A 103 3.78 11.08 4.00
CA LEU A 103 5.04 10.47 4.40
C LEU A 103 6.10 10.69 3.33
N PHE A 104 7.21 11.33 3.74
CA PHE A 104 8.40 11.56 2.91
C PHE A 104 8.09 11.97 1.45
N CYS A 105 7.55 13.19 1.29
CA CYS A 105 7.21 13.79 0.00
C CYS A 105 6.08 13.10 -0.80
N GLY A 106 5.26 12.23 -0.19
CA GLY A 106 4.13 11.58 -0.87
C GLY A 106 2.98 11.17 0.04
N HIS A 107 1.85 10.86 -0.58
CA HIS A 107 0.65 10.32 0.07
C HIS A 107 0.65 8.79 -0.06
N THR A 108 1.49 8.11 0.72
CA THR A 108 1.75 6.67 0.53
C THR A 108 0.63 5.80 1.08
N GLY A 109 -0.18 6.25 2.05
CA GLY A 109 -1.17 5.41 2.70
C GLY A 109 -2.20 4.77 1.76
N HIS A 110 -2.54 5.43 0.65
CA HIS A 110 -3.49 4.87 -0.34
C HIS A 110 -3.00 3.57 -0.97
N SER A 111 -1.71 3.45 -1.24
CA SER A 111 -1.09 2.25 -1.81
C SER A 111 -0.46 1.39 -0.73
N ALA A 112 0.31 1.97 0.18
CA ALA A 112 1.05 1.27 1.21
C ALA A 112 0.18 0.68 2.32
N VAL A 113 -0.99 1.25 2.64
CA VAL A 113 -1.90 0.68 3.65
C VAL A 113 -3.01 -0.13 3.01
N LEU A 114 -3.76 0.45 2.06
CA LEU A 114 -4.98 -0.18 1.54
C LEU A 114 -4.71 -1.40 0.67
N VAL A 115 -3.63 -1.41 -0.13
CA VAL A 115 -3.32 -2.58 -0.99
C VAL A 115 -2.93 -3.79 -0.13
N PRO A 116 -1.97 -3.67 0.81
CA PRO A 116 -1.70 -4.75 1.77
C PRO A 116 -2.92 -5.20 2.56
N MET A 117 -3.79 -4.27 3.00
CA MET A 117 -5.02 -4.61 3.71
C MET A 117 -5.94 -5.51 2.86
N ALA A 118 -6.24 -5.09 1.64
CA ALA A 118 -7.16 -5.81 0.75
C ALA A 118 -6.59 -7.17 0.29
N ILE A 119 -5.28 -7.25 0.03
CA ILE A 119 -4.62 -8.52 -0.33
C ILE A 119 -4.56 -9.45 0.87
N ALA A 120 -4.19 -8.96 2.05
CA ALA A 120 -4.16 -9.75 3.28
C ALA A 120 -5.54 -10.35 3.59
N GLU A 121 -6.61 -9.55 3.49
CA GLU A 121 -7.97 -10.04 3.66
C GLU A 121 -8.34 -11.10 2.60
N ALA A 122 -8.06 -10.82 1.32
CA ALA A 122 -8.40 -11.71 0.23
C ALA A 122 -7.71 -13.09 0.34
N GLU A 123 -6.46 -13.09 0.79
CA GLU A 123 -5.65 -14.29 1.02
C GLU A 123 -5.86 -14.94 2.39
N GLY A 124 -6.57 -14.29 3.32
CA GLY A 124 -6.74 -14.79 4.69
C GLY A 124 -5.45 -14.72 5.52
N ARG A 125 -4.63 -13.69 5.30
CA ARG A 125 -3.44 -13.38 6.09
C ARG A 125 -3.79 -12.61 7.35
N ASP A 126 -2.89 -12.64 8.33
CA ASP A 126 -3.07 -11.93 9.59
C ASP A 126 -2.56 -10.48 9.54
N GLY A 127 -2.76 -9.75 10.64
CA GLY A 127 -2.31 -8.36 10.74
C GLY A 127 -0.79 -8.19 10.69
N ARG A 128 0.00 -9.23 11.02
CA ARG A 128 1.47 -9.17 10.91
C ARG A 128 1.89 -9.15 9.44
N ALA A 129 1.27 -10.01 8.63
CA ALA A 129 1.50 -10.01 7.19
C ALA A 129 1.09 -8.69 6.54
N TRP A 130 -0.04 -8.10 6.97
CA TRP A 130 -0.45 -6.77 6.53
C TRP A 130 0.60 -5.72 6.86
N ILE A 131 0.97 -5.56 8.14
CA ILE A 131 1.94 -4.54 8.57
C ILE A 131 3.31 -4.74 7.91
N LEU A 132 3.79 -5.98 7.77
CA LEU A 132 5.05 -6.26 7.07
C LEU A 132 5.01 -5.79 5.61
N ALA A 133 3.93 -6.09 4.88
CA ALA A 133 3.76 -5.67 3.49
C ALA A 133 3.60 -4.14 3.36
N GLN A 134 2.95 -3.48 4.32
CA GLN A 134 2.85 -2.03 4.39
C GLN A 134 4.22 -1.38 4.58
N ILE A 135 5.03 -1.88 5.52
CA ILE A 135 6.37 -1.35 5.76
C ILE A 135 7.25 -1.50 4.51
N LEU A 136 7.19 -2.66 3.84
CA LEU A 136 7.86 -2.88 2.56
C LEU A 136 7.43 -1.86 1.49
N ALA A 137 6.12 -1.61 1.37
CA ALA A 137 5.59 -0.65 0.42
C ALA A 137 6.09 0.78 0.72
N ASN A 138 5.99 1.22 1.98
CA ASN A 138 6.48 2.55 2.39
C ASN A 138 7.98 2.73 2.13
N GLU A 139 8.81 1.72 2.42
CA GLU A 139 10.26 1.82 2.22
C GLU A 139 10.61 1.96 0.72
N ILE A 140 9.95 1.17 -0.13
CA ILE A 140 10.16 1.22 -1.59
C ILE A 140 9.66 2.55 -2.16
N GLU A 141 8.44 2.97 -1.80
CA GLU A 141 7.85 4.23 -2.24
C GLU A 141 8.66 5.43 -1.76
N GLY A 142 9.08 5.45 -0.49
CA GLY A 142 9.90 6.52 0.08
C GLY A 142 11.24 6.65 -0.63
N ARG A 143 11.95 5.54 -0.88
CA ARG A 143 13.23 5.55 -1.63
C ARG A 143 13.05 5.99 -3.08
N LEU A 144 12.01 5.51 -3.76
CA LEU A 144 11.72 5.88 -5.14
C LEU A 144 11.33 7.35 -5.25
N GLY A 145 10.48 7.82 -4.34
CA GLY A 145 10.08 9.23 -4.23
C GLY A 145 11.27 10.14 -3.95
N ALA A 146 12.15 9.74 -3.03
CA ALA A 146 13.42 10.42 -2.78
C ALA A 146 14.23 10.55 -4.08
N ALA A 147 14.46 9.43 -4.77
CA ALA A 147 15.27 9.39 -5.97
C ALA A 147 14.70 10.27 -7.11
N ALA A 148 13.37 10.32 -7.22
CA ALA A 148 12.68 11.16 -8.20
C ALA A 148 12.79 12.66 -7.88
N LEU A 149 12.79 13.04 -6.60
CA LEU A 149 12.81 14.44 -6.17
C LEU A 149 14.24 15.01 -6.07
N VAL A 150 15.16 14.30 -5.42
CA VAL A 150 16.50 14.81 -5.10
C VAL A 150 17.62 14.21 -5.96
N GLY A 151 17.29 13.27 -6.86
CA GLY A 151 18.26 12.52 -7.66
C GLY A 151 18.68 11.19 -7.01
N PRO A 152 19.44 10.35 -7.73
CA PRO A 152 19.82 9.02 -7.22
C PRO A 152 20.60 9.14 -5.91
N LEU A 153 20.11 8.45 -4.87
CA LEU A 153 20.80 8.27 -3.59
C LEU A 153 21.99 7.31 -3.72
#